data_AF-A0A3Q0IN53-F1
#
_entry.id   AF-A0A3Q0IN53-F1
#
_cell.length_a   1.000
_cell.length_b   1.000
_cell.length_c   1.000
_cell.angle_alpha   90.00
_cell.angle_beta   90.00
_cell.angle_gamma   90.00
#
_symmetry.space_group_name_H-M   'P 1'
#
loop_
_entity.id
_entity.type
_entity.pdbx_description
1 polymer ?
#
loop_
_entity_poly.entity_id
_entity_poly.type
_entity_poly.pdbx_seq_one_letter_code
_entity_poly.pdbx_strand_id
1 'polypeptide(L)' 'MLKRMEPYHPLPKIVLEYRRLQKLKSTYVDGILQCVRDEDNTLSTCWELTSAATGRLTSSSPNLQGIPSGI' A
#
# COMPACT_ATOMS: atom_id res chain seq x y z
N MET A 1 -2.42 0.85 19.15
CA MET A 1 -2.30 1.89 20.20
C MET A 1 -3.27 3.04 19.94
N LEU A 2 -3.13 3.81 18.85
CA LEU A 2 -4.02 4.95 18.54
C LEU A 2 -5.53 4.61 18.53
N LYS A 3 -5.93 3.48 17.93
CA LYS A 3 -7.34 3.06 17.88
C LYS A 3 -7.97 2.88 19.27
N ARG A 4 -7.17 2.46 20.25
CA ARG A 4 -7.64 2.30 21.65
C ARG A 4 -7.80 3.63 22.37
N MET A 5 -7.24 4.72 21.82
CA MET A 5 -7.28 6.07 22.40
C MET A 5 -8.43 6.92 21.84
N GLU A 6 -9.13 6.44 20.81
CA GLU A 6 -10.27 7.14 20.20
C GLU A 6 -11.38 7.53 21.21
N PRO A 7 -11.73 6.71 22.22
CA PRO A 7 -12.74 7.09 23.21
C PRO A 7 -12.32 8.26 24.10
N TYR A 8 -11.01 8.52 24.22
CA TYR A 8 -10.46 9.48 25.19
C TYR A 8 -10.12 10.82 24.55
N HIS A 9 -9.90 10.87 23.24
CA HIS A 9 -9.57 12.10 22.53
C HIS A 9 -9.93 11.98 21.04
N PRO A 10 -10.38 13.05 20.37
CA PRO A 10 -10.71 13.02 18.93
C PRO A 10 -9.48 12.89 18.01
N LEU A 11 -8.32 13.40 18.44
CA LEU A 11 -7.09 13.43 17.63
C LEU A 11 -6.63 12.05 17.10
N PRO A 12 -6.57 10.96 17.90
CA PRO A 12 -6.24 9.63 17.40
C PRO A 12 -7.06 9.18 16.18
N LYS A 13 -8.37 9.47 16.16
CA LYS A 13 -9.25 9.15 15.03
C LYS A 13 -8.85 9.93 13.77
N ILE A 14 -8.60 11.23 13.91
CA ILE A 14 -8.17 12.10 12.80
C ILE A 14 -6.82 11.62 12.24
N VAL A 15 -5.87 11.29 13.11
CA VAL A 15 -4.54 10.79 12.69
C VAL A 15 -4.67 9.46 11.95
N LEU A 16 -5.53 8.56 12.39
CA LEU A 16 -5.77 7.28 11.72
C LEU A 16 -6.39 7.48 10.34
N GLU A 17 -7.35 8.38 10.20
CA GLU A 17 -7.96 8.70 8.91
C GLU A 17 -6.95 9.35 7.96
N TYR A 18 -6.17 10.33 8.45
CA TYR A 18 -5.09 10.94 7.69
C TYR A 18 -4.08 9.89 7.20
N ARG A 19 -3.64 8.96 8.07
CA ARG A 19 -2.71 7.88 7.69
C ARG A 19 -3.29 6.98 6.62
N ARG A 20 -4.60 6.68 6.67
CA ARG A 20 -5.29 5.88 5.66
C ARG A 20 -5.24 6.59 4.30
N LEU A 21 -5.68 7.84 4.25
CA LEU A 21 -5.70 8.64 3.02
C LEU A 21 -4.30 8.89 2.47
N GLN A 22 -3.35 9.24 3.33
CA GLN A 22 -1.97 9.48 2.93
C GLN A 22 -1.31 8.23 2.37
N LYS A 23 -1.58 7.05 2.94
CA LYS A 23 -1.05 5.79 2.41
C LYS A 23 -1.68 5.45 1.06
N LEU A 24 -3.00 5.64 0.91
CA LEU A 24 -3.70 5.51 -0.37
C LEU A 24 -3.07 6.38 -1.45
N LYS A 25 -2.92 7.68 -1.18
CA LYS A 25 -2.35 8.63 -2.12
C LYS A 25 -0.87 8.34 -2.40
N SER A 26 -0.02 8.39 -1.38
CA SER A 26 1.43 8.37 -1.57
C SER A 26 1.94 7.02 -2.08
N THR A 27 1.47 5.90 -1.52
CA THR A 27 2.00 4.57 -1.88
C THR A 27 1.34 4.02 -3.13
N TYR A 28 0.00 4.13 -3.23
CA TYR A 28 -0.75 3.40 -4.25
C TYR A 28 -1.12 4.26 -5.45
N VAL A 29 -1.41 5.55 -5.28
CA VAL A 29 -1.66 6.44 -6.42
C VAL A 29 -0.34 6.94 -6.96
N ASP A 30 0.31 7.84 -6.23
CA ASP A 30 1.53 8.52 -6.70
C ASP A 30 2.67 7.51 -6.94
N GLY A 31 2.88 6.57 -6.01
CA GLY A 31 3.95 5.58 -6.10
C GLY A 31 3.79 4.56 -7.23
N ILE A 32 2.57 4.06 -7.47
CA ILE A 32 2.34 3.10 -8.58
C ILE A 32 2.39 3.82 -9.93
N LEU A 33 1.81 5.02 -10.03
CA LEU A 33 1.83 5.80 -11.27
C LEU A 33 3.26 6.07 -11.75
N GLN A 34 4.22 6.28 -10.84
CA GLN A 34 5.64 6.44 -11.19
C GLN A 34 6.28 5.18 -11.78
N CYS A 35 5.68 3.99 -11.59
CA CYS A 35 6.19 2.74 -12.12
C CYS A 35 5.50 2.32 -13.43
N VAL A 36 4.50 3.08 -13.89
CA VAL A 36 3.82 2.81 -15.17
C VAL A 36 4.75 3.16 -16.32
N ARG A 37 4.81 2.31 -17.35
CA ARG A 37 5.57 2.59 -18.57
C ARG A 37 4.73 3.45 -19.52
N ASP A 38 5.32 4.55 -19.99
CA ASP A 38 4.65 5.53 -20.85
C ASP A 38 4.25 4.98 -22.23
N GLU A 39 5.00 3.98 -22.73
CA GLU A 39 4.80 3.40 -24.06
C GLU A 39 3.43 2.72 -24.23
N ASP A 40 3.05 1.90 -23.25
CA ASP A 40 1.85 1.04 -23.34
C ASP A 40 0.86 1.26 -22.18
N ASN A 41 1.16 2.18 -21.26
CA ASN A 41 0.41 2.38 -20.01
C ASN A 41 0.26 1.09 -19.19
N THR A 42 1.27 0.21 -19.25
CA THR A 42 1.30 -1.06 -18.52
C THR A 42 2.22 -0.99 -17.30
N LEU A 43 1.92 -1.82 -16.32
CA LEU A 43 2.72 -1.98 -15.11
C LEU A 43 3.28 -3.40 -15.05
N SER A 44 4.55 -3.55 -14.68
CA SER A 44 5.21 -4.84 -14.45
C SER A 44 5.77 -4.88 -13.03
N THR A 45 5.74 -6.06 -12.42
CA THR A 45 6.29 -6.32 -11.08
C THR A 45 7.28 -7.48 -11.14
N CYS A 46 8.21 -7.53 -10.20
CA CYS A 46 9.11 -8.66 -10.00
C CYS A 46 8.47 -9.67 -9.05
N TRP A 47 8.34 -10.91 -9.50
CA TRP A 47 7.84 -12.02 -8.68
C TRP A 47 8.99 -12.82 -8.08
N GLU A 48 9.08 -12.84 -6.76
CA GLU A 48 10.11 -13.57 -6.02
C GLU A 48 9.51 -14.80 -5.34
N LEU A 49 9.98 -15.98 -5.74
CA LEU A 49 9.54 -17.28 -5.20
C LEU A 49 10.27 -17.66 -3.91
N THR A 50 11.52 -17.21 -3.73
CA THR A 50 12.40 -17.63 -2.63
C THR A 50 12.40 -16.69 -1.42
N SER A 51 11.66 -15.58 -1.50
CA SER A 51 11.67 -14.51 -0.49
C SER A 51 10.85 -14.88 0.76
N ALA A 52 9.68 -15.49 0.59
CA ALA A 52 8.85 -15.92 1.71
C ALA A 52 9.24 -17.31 2.22
N ALA A 53 9.54 -17.43 3.52
CA ALA A 53 9.84 -18.71 4.16
C ALA A 53 8.73 -19.78 4.03
N THR A 54 7.48 -19.35 3.79
CA THR A 54 6.34 -20.25 3.60
C THR A 54 6.19 -20.76 2.16
N GLY A 55 7.06 -20.34 1.24
CA GLY A 55 6.96 -20.66 -0.20
C GLY A 55 5.89 -19.89 -0.97
N ARG A 56 5.36 -18.79 -0.41
CA ARG A 56 4.45 -17.89 -1.14
C ARG A 56 5.24 -17.03 -2.12
N LEU A 57 4.68 -16.79 -3.31
CA LEU A 57 5.18 -15.74 -4.20
C LEU A 57 5.08 -14.38 -3.51
N THR A 58 6.08 -13.53 -3.71
CA THR A 58 6.06 -12.13 -3.29
C THR A 58 6.27 -11.22 -4.48
N SER A 59 5.66 -10.03 -4.47
CA SER A 59 5.83 -9.02 -5.53
C SER A 59 6.64 -7.83 -5.05
N SER A 60 7.61 -7.39 -5.85
CA SER A 60 8.45 -6.21 -5.60
C SER A 60 8.58 -5.33 -6.85
N SER A 61 8.89 -4.04 -6.65
CA SER A 61 9.17 -3.08 -7.73
C SER A 61 8.13 -2.99 -8.88
N PRO A 62 6.85 -2.65 -8.62
CA PRO A 62 6.23 -2.34 -7.32
C PRO A 62 5.51 -3.54 -6.71
N ASN A 63 5.17 -3.47 -5.42
CA ASN A 63 4.43 -4.54 -4.73
C ASN A 63 2.93 -4.47 -5.07
N LEU A 64 2.45 -5.42 -5.89
CA LEU A 64 1.05 -5.52 -6.31
C LEU A 64 0.17 -6.33 -5.37
N GLN A 65 0.76 -7.16 -4.50
CA GLN A 65 0.02 -7.93 -3.51
C GLN A 65 -0.52 -7.07 -2.36
N GLY A 66 0.09 -5.90 -2.13
CA GLY A 66 -0.29 -4.97 -1.08
C GLY A 66 -1.44 -4.03 -1.43
N ILE A 67 -2.01 -4.10 -2.64
CA ILE A 67 -3.04 -3.18 -3.13
C ILE A 67 -4.36 -3.40 -2.34
N PRO A 68 -4.98 -2.34 -1.80
CA PRO A 68 -6.24 -2.46 -1.07
C PRO A 68 -7.38 -2.90 -2.01
N SER A 69 -8.11 -3.96 -1.64
CA SER A 69 -9.18 -4.57 -2.44
C SER A 69 -10.57 -3.96 -2.22
N GLY A 70 -10.68 -2.88 -1.46
CA GLY A 70 -11.95 -2.17 -1.20
C GLY A 70 -11.71 -0.78 -0.64
N ILE A 71 -12.42 0.20 -1.22
CA ILE A 71 -12.76 1.46 -0.57
C ILE A 71 -14.11 1.27 0.12
#